data_AF-A0A1H4V9I8-F1
#
_entry.id   AF-A0A1H4V9I8-F1
#
_cell.length_a   1.000
_cell.length_b   1.000
_cell.length_c   1.000
_cell.angle_alpha   90.00
_cell.angle_beta   90.00
_cell.angle_gamma   90.00
#
_symmetry.space_group_name_H-M   'P 1'
#
loop_
_entity.id
_entity.type
_entity.pdbx_description
1 polymer ?
#
loop_
_entity_poly.entity_id
_entity_poly.type
_entity_poly.pdbx_seq_one_letter_code
_entity_poly.pdbx_strand_id
1 'polypeptide(L)' 'MSGRLNYTPYDANGAGVSVLAPGDPNYREDAESFGVEDPAGEFIVGIGDDYPDVVLTGDRDQLINVFREALKKLGA' A
#
# COMPACT_ATOMS: atom_id res chain seq x y z
N MET A 1 -15.48 -12.77 -28.51
CA MET A 1 -14.33 -13.25 -27.71
C MET A 1 -14.46 -12.62 -26.33
N SER A 2 -15.00 -13.33 -25.35
CA SER A 2 -15.14 -12.82 -23.98
C SER A 2 -13.83 -12.97 -23.24
N GLY A 3 -13.12 -11.86 -23.03
CA GLY A 3 -11.99 -11.80 -22.11
C GLY A 3 -12.51 -12.04 -20.70
N ARG A 4 -12.32 -13.25 -20.18
CA ARG A 4 -12.48 -13.52 -18.76
C ARG A 4 -11.47 -12.65 -18.03
N LEU A 5 -11.94 -11.59 -17.37
CA LEU A 5 -11.19 -10.95 -16.31
C LEU A 5 -10.90 -12.05 -15.28
N ASN A 6 -9.62 -12.38 -15.09
CA ASN A 6 -9.17 -13.20 -13.98
C ASN A 6 -9.42 -12.40 -12.70
N TYR A 7 -10.67 -12.39 -12.23
CA TYR A 7 -11.04 -11.85 -10.95
C TYR A 7 -10.83 -12.95 -9.92
N THR A 8 -9.63 -13.00 -9.35
CA THR A 8 -9.43 -13.66 -8.06
C THR A 8 -10.03 -12.70 -7.02
N PRO A 9 -11.04 -13.10 -6.25
CA PRO A 9 -11.54 -12.28 -5.15
C PRO A 9 -10.36 -12.00 -4.23
N TYR A 10 -10.02 -10.73 -4.02
CA TYR A 10 -9.06 -10.34 -3.01
C TYR A 10 -9.67 -10.73 -1.66
N ASP A 11 -9.18 -11.81 -1.06
CA ASP A 11 -9.67 -12.29 0.23
C ASP A 11 -9.14 -11.38 1.33
N ALA A 12 -9.85 -10.28 1.57
CA ALA A 12 -9.47 -9.26 2.55
C ALA A 12 -9.45 -9.76 4.01
N ASN A 13 -9.70 -11.05 4.27
CA ASN A 13 -9.55 -11.66 5.58
C ASN A 13 -8.08 -11.92 5.97
N GLY A 14 -7.15 -11.84 5.00
CA GLY A 14 -5.70 -11.95 5.23
C GLY A 14 -4.94 -10.63 5.05
N ALA A 15 -5.42 -9.74 4.18
CA ALA A 15 -4.68 -8.55 3.79
C ALA A 15 -4.58 -7.49 4.90
N GLY A 16 -3.35 -7.26 5.36
CA GLY A 16 -2.99 -6.15 6.24
C GLY A 16 -2.66 -4.87 5.48
N VAL A 17 -2.81 -3.74 6.17
CA VAL A 17 -2.28 -2.45 5.73
C VAL A 17 -1.30 -1.95 6.79
N SER A 18 -0.06 -1.74 6.37
CA SER A 18 1.00 -1.18 7.22
C SER A 18 1.33 0.23 6.76
N VAL A 19 1.43 1.17 7.69
CA VAL A 19 1.75 2.57 7.39
C VAL A 19 3.00 2.95 8.18
N LEU A 20 4.03 3.43 7.47
CA LEU A 20 5.24 3.98 8.05
C LEU A 20 5.25 5.50 7.88
N ALA A 21 5.35 6.20 9.00
CA ALA A 21 5.51 7.64 9.03
C ALA A 21 7.00 8.01 9.14
N PRO A 22 7.46 9.07 8.47
CA PRO A 22 8.86 9.54 8.56
C PRO A 22 9.36 9.85 9.97
N GLY A 23 8.44 10.06 10.92
CA GLY A 23 8.75 10.30 12.32
C GLY A 23 8.91 9.04 13.17
N ASP A 24 8.72 7.85 12.60
CA ASP A 24 8.76 6.60 13.35
C ASP A 24 10.21 6.22 13.71
N PRO A 25 10.48 5.71 14.92
CA PRO A 25 11.85 5.43 15.40
C PRO A 25 12.67 4.50 14.52
N ASN A 26 12.00 3.56 13.82
CA ASN A 26 12.62 2.54 12.96
C ASN A 26 12.27 2.75 11.49
N TYR A 27 11.75 3.92 11.12
CA TYR A 27 11.21 4.20 9.79
C TYR A 27 12.12 3.73 8.64
N ARG A 28 13.43 3.98 8.74
CA ARG A 28 14.38 3.60 7.68
C ARG A 28 14.57 2.09 7.57
N GLU A 29 14.69 1.40 8.70
CA GLU A 29 14.84 -0.06 8.73
C GLU A 29 13.57 -0.75 8.22
N ASP A 30 12.41 -0.25 8.67
CA ASP A 30 11.11 -0.77 8.23
C ASP A 30 10.88 -0.51 6.73
N ALA A 31 11.26 0.67 6.23
CA ALA A 31 11.20 1.02 4.81
C ALA A 31 12.09 0.11 3.95
N GLU A 32 13.33 -0.13 4.38
CA GLU A 32 14.27 -1.03 3.71
C GLU A 32 13.74 -2.47 3.71
N SER A 33 13.10 -2.90 4.80
CA SER A 33 12.41 -4.20 4.82
C SER A 33 11.36 -4.26 3.71
N PHE A 34 10.55 -3.22 3.53
CA PHE A 34 9.54 -3.15 2.47
C PHE A 34 10.14 -2.99 1.06
N GLY A 35 11.46 -2.97 0.91
CA GLY A 35 12.14 -2.84 -0.38
C GLY A 35 12.27 -1.40 -0.87
N VAL A 36 12.10 -0.41 0.02
CA VAL A 36 12.25 1.02 -0.32
C VAL A 36 13.66 1.48 0.05
N GLU A 37 14.54 1.61 -0.95
CA GLU A 37 15.96 1.91 -0.75
C GLU A 37 16.26 3.37 -0.35
N ASP A 38 15.41 4.31 -0.74
CA ASP A 38 15.52 5.73 -0.34
C ASP A 38 14.12 6.35 -0.20
N PRO A 39 13.50 6.25 0.97
CA PRO A 39 12.12 6.69 1.15
C PRO A 39 11.98 8.22 1.27
N ALA A 40 13.09 8.98 1.23
CA ALA A 40 13.12 10.46 1.20
C ALA A 40 12.28 11.20 2.27
N GLY A 41 11.87 10.53 3.35
CA GLY A 41 10.96 11.11 4.35
C GLY A 41 9.51 11.18 3.88
N GLU A 42 9.10 10.33 2.95
CA GLU A 42 7.72 10.15 2.48
C GLU A 42 6.94 9.17 3.37
N PHE A 43 5.61 9.21 3.31
CA PHE A 43 4.82 8.13 3.91
C PHE A 43 4.93 6.88 3.05
N ILE A 44 4.99 5.72 3.69
CA ILE A 44 5.02 4.43 3.02
C ILE A 44 3.80 3.63 3.46
N VAL A 45 3.08 3.07 2.49
CA VAL A 45 1.94 2.18 2.73
C VAL A 45 2.20 0.84 2.07
N GLY A 46 2.33 -0.19 2.89
CA GLY A 46 2.41 -1.58 2.47
C GLY A 46 1.03 -2.25 2.50
N ILE A 47 0.70 -3.00 1.46
CA ILE A 47 -0.55 -3.77 1.33
C ILE A 47 -0.20 -5.20 0.95
N GLY A 48 -0.66 -6.18 1.72
CA GLY A 48 -0.46 -7.62 1.47
C GLY A 48 -0.88 -8.48 2.65
N ASP A 49 -0.89 -9.79 2.47
CA ASP A 49 -1.42 -10.74 3.49
C ASP A 49 -0.44 -10.94 4.66
N ASP A 50 0.79 -11.38 4.37
CA ASP A 50 1.85 -11.62 5.37
C ASP A 50 3.02 -10.61 5.24
N TYR A 51 3.25 -10.13 4.03
CA TYR A 51 4.24 -9.13 3.66
C TYR A 51 3.64 -8.20 2.62
N PRO A 52 4.04 -6.91 2.55
CA PRO A 52 3.53 -6.04 1.50
C PRO A 52 3.90 -6.55 0.09
N ASP A 53 2.87 -6.97 -0.66
CA ASP A 53 2.96 -7.27 -2.09
C ASP A 53 2.99 -5.99 -2.93
N VAL A 54 2.37 -4.93 -2.40
CA VAL A 54 2.31 -3.60 -3.01
C VAL A 54 2.80 -2.58 -1.99
N VAL A 55 3.73 -1.73 -2.40
CA VAL A 55 4.26 -0.63 -1.61
C VAL A 55 4.01 0.68 -2.35
N LEU A 56 3.38 1.63 -1.65
CA LEU A 56 3.13 2.98 -2.14
C LEU A 56 3.96 3.96 -1.32
N THR A 57 4.67 4.86 -1.98
CA THR A 57 5.38 5.97 -1.32
C THR A 57 4.82 7.31 -1.79
N GLY A 58 4.84 8.30 -0.91
CA GLY A 58 4.51 9.69 -1.28
C GLY A 58 4.05 10.53 -0.11
N ASP A 59 3.57 11.73 -0.41
CA ASP A 59 2.98 12.59 0.60
C ASP A 59 1.69 11.99 1.15
N ARG A 60 1.43 12.22 2.45
CA ARG A 60 0.21 11.75 3.13
C ARG A 60 -1.07 12.08 2.35
N ASP A 61 -1.21 13.31 1.90
CA ASP A 61 -2.43 13.76 1.23
C ASP A 61 -2.58 13.17 -0.18
N GLN A 62 -1.46 12.91 -0.88
CA GLN A 62 -1.47 12.22 -2.17
C GLN A 62 -1.93 10.78 -2.00
N LEU A 63 -1.39 10.07 -1.02
CA LEU A 63 -1.77 8.68 -0.71
C LEU A 63 -3.24 8.58 -0.32
N ILE A 64 -3.75 9.49 0.51
CA ILE A 64 -5.17 9.56 0.86
C ILE A 64 -6.04 9.72 -0.40
N ASN A 65 -5.63 10.57 -1.34
CA ASN A 65 -6.38 10.77 -2.59
C ASN A 65 -6.38 9.51 -3.46
N VAL A 66 -5.24 8.83 -3.60
CA VAL A 66 -5.14 7.55 -4.32
C VAL A 66 -6.07 6.49 -3.72
N PHE A 67 -6.05 6.33 -2.39
CA PHE A 67 -6.95 5.39 -1.70
C PHE A 67 -8.41 5.74 -1.89
N ARG A 68 -8.78 7.03 -1.80
CA ARG A 68 -10.16 7.48 -2.05
C ARG A 68 -10.61 7.18 -3.47
N GLU A 69 -9.75 7.37 -4.47
CA GLU A 69 -10.07 7.03 -5.85
C GLU A 69 -10.23 5.52 -6.06
N ALA A 70 -9.38 4.72 -5.43
CA ALA A 70 -9.48 3.26 -5.47
C ALA A 70 -10.81 2.79 -4.86
N LEU A 71 -11.17 3.28 -3.66
CA LEU A 71 -12.43 2.96 -3.00
C LEU A 71 -13.65 3.36 -3.84
N LYS A 72 -13.65 4.56 -4.43
CA LYS A 72 -14.73 4.99 -5.34
C LYS A 72 -14.90 4.06 -6.53
N LYS A 73 -13.79 3.59 -7.13
CA LYS A 73 -13.83 2.66 -8.27
C LYS A 73 -14.37 1.29 -7.89
N LEU A 74 -14.20 0.87 -6.63
CA LEU A 74 -14.73 -0.38 -6.09
C LEU A 74 -16.20 -0.30 -5.66
N GLY A 75 -16.81 0.89 -5.71
CA GLY A 75 -18.22 1.09 -5.36
C GLY A 75 -18.47 1.21 -3.85
N ALA A 76 -17.44 1.56 -3.07
CA ALA A 76 -17.54 1.92 -1.66
C ALA A 76 -17.99 3.38 -1.45
#